data_AF-A0A672Z5A6-F1
#
_entry.id   AF-A0A672Z5A6-F1
#
_cell.length_a   1.000
_cell.length_b   1.000
_cell.length_c   1.000
_cell.angle_alpha   90.00
_cell.angle_beta   90.00
_cell.angle_gamma   90.00
#
_symmetry.space_group_name_H-M   'P 1'
#
loop_
_entity.id
_entity.type
_entity.pdbx_description
1 polymer ?
#
loop_
_entity_poly.entity_id
_entity_poly.type
_entity_poly.pdbx_seq_one_letter_code
_entity_poly.pdbx_strand_id
1 'polypeptide(L)'
;LLLYISNPLTSIKSILSLLKKFGSFSGYKVNLLKSGCFPINYAALLIKQSDLPFKLSTSGFRYLQINVTRSLSSLYVANFTPLLNQTKADLHRWNSLPLSLMGRTNAVKKEKDR
;
A
#
# COMPACT_ATOMS: atom_id res chain seq x y z
N LEU A 1 -1.92 -9.46 -3.88
CA LEU A 1 -2.99 -9.48 -4.90
C LEU A 1 -3.81 -8.21 -4.77
N LEU A 2 -4.03 -7.49 -5.86
CA LEU A 2 -4.90 -6.31 -5.92
C LEU A 2 -6.00 -6.60 -6.93
N LEU A 3 -7.27 -6.40 -6.56
CA LEU A 3 -8.43 -6.71 -7.39
C LEU A 3 -9.32 -5.47 -7.52
N TYR A 4 -9.80 -5.21 -8.74
CA TYR A 4 -10.83 -4.22 -9.01
C TYR A 4 -12.14 -4.94 -9.34
N ILE A 5 -13.23 -4.58 -8.66
CA ILE A 5 -14.51 -5.28 -8.75
C ILE A 5 -15.66 -4.28 -8.84
N SER A 6 -16.65 -4.56 -9.70
CA SER A 6 -17.79 -3.66 -9.89
C SER A 6 -18.93 -3.91 -8.88
N ASN A 7 -19.24 -5.18 -8.58
CA ASN A 7 -20.36 -5.56 -7.71
C ASN A 7 -19.88 -6.36 -6.48
N PRO A 8 -19.29 -5.70 -5.47
CA PRO A 8 -18.62 -6.38 -4.35
C PRO A 8 -19.57 -7.27 -3.52
N LEU A 9 -20.82 -6.84 -3.30
CA LEU A 9 -21.79 -7.59 -2.48
C LEU A 9 -22.10 -8.99 -3.04
N THR A 10 -22.07 -9.15 -4.36
CA THR A 10 -22.28 -10.43 -5.03
C THR A 10 -20.98 -11.15 -5.35
N SER A 11 -19.92 -10.41 -5.71
CA SER A 11 -18.69 -10.98 -6.25
C SER A 11 -17.73 -11.50 -5.18
N ILE A 12 -17.73 -10.93 -3.97
CA ILE A 12 -16.75 -11.30 -2.92
C ILE A 12 -16.87 -12.76 -2.52
N LYS A 13 -18.09 -13.30 -2.39
CA LYS A 13 -18.30 -14.71 -2.06
C LYS A 13 -17.66 -15.64 -3.10
N SER A 14 -17.88 -15.34 -4.39
CA SER A 14 -17.31 -16.09 -5.50
C SER A 14 -15.78 -15.98 -5.55
N ILE A 15 -15.23 -14.78 -5.32
CA ILE A 15 -13.78 -14.55 -5.28
C ILE A 15 -13.14 -15.35 -4.16
N LEU A 16 -13.70 -15.33 -2.95
CA LEU A 16 -13.16 -16.09 -1.82
C LEU A 16 -13.21 -17.60 -2.05
N SER A 17 -14.28 -18.09 -2.69
CA SER A 17 -14.38 -19.50 -3.10
C SER A 17 -13.29 -19.87 -4.11
N LEU A 18 -13.07 -19.03 -5.13
CA LEU A 18 -12.04 -19.24 -6.15
C LEU A 18 -10.63 -19.21 -5.54
N LEU A 19 -10.35 -18.25 -4.66
CA LEU A 19 -9.07 -18.16 -3.97
C LEU A 19 -8.84 -19.34 -3.03
N LYS A 20 -9.89 -19.85 -2.38
CA LYS A 20 -9.82 -21.08 -1.56
C LYS A 20 -9.51 -22.30 -2.43
N LYS A 21 -10.17 -22.44 -3.58
CA LYS A 21 -9.91 -23.50 -4.56
C LYS A 21 -8.50 -23.42 -5.11
N PHE A 22 -8.03 -22.23 -5.48
CA PHE A 22 -6.63 -22.04 -5.89
C PHE A 22 -5.66 -22.39 -4.75
N GLY A 23 -6.02 -22.04 -3.52
CA GLY A 23 -5.24 -22.38 -2.33
C GLY A 23 -5.09 -23.88 -2.09
N SER A 24 -6.10 -24.69 -2.42
CA SER A 24 -5.99 -26.15 -2.30
C SER A 24 -4.99 -26.77 -3.28
N PHE A 25 -4.76 -26.15 -4.44
CA PHE A 25 -3.77 -26.62 -5.41
C PHE A 25 -2.37 -26.08 -5.15
N SER A 26 -2.27 -24.82 -4.73
CA SER A 26 -0.99 -24.11 -4.57
C SER A 26 -0.41 -24.16 -3.16
N GLY A 27 -1.19 -24.57 -2.16
CA GLY A 27 -0.82 -24.52 -0.74
C GLY A 27 -0.92 -23.14 -0.11
N TYR A 28 -1.23 -22.08 -0.86
CA TYR A 28 -1.37 -20.72 -0.34
C TYR A 28 -2.74 -20.48 0.30
N LYS A 29 -2.77 -19.69 1.39
CA LYS A 29 -4.01 -19.27 2.07
C LYS A 29 -4.09 -17.75 2.14
N VAL A 30 -5.26 -17.20 1.75
CA VAL A 30 -5.53 -15.76 1.88
C VAL A 30 -5.56 -15.36 3.35
N ASN A 31 -4.84 -14.30 3.69
CA ASN A 31 -4.89 -13.71 5.02
C ASN A 31 -5.98 -12.63 5.06
N LEU A 32 -7.14 -12.97 5.61
CA LEU A 32 -8.29 -12.05 5.71
C LEU A 32 -8.02 -10.87 6.65
N LEU A 33 -7.20 -11.05 7.69
CA LEU A 33 -6.83 -9.98 8.62
C LEU A 33 -5.96 -8.90 7.97
N LYS A 34 -5.12 -9.29 7.01
CA LYS A 34 -4.28 -8.37 6.21
C LYS A 34 -4.98 -7.89 4.92
N SER A 35 -6.14 -8.47 4.59
CA SER A 35 -6.93 -8.08 3.42
C SER A 35 -7.82 -6.89 3.75
N GLY A 36 -8.18 -6.11 2.74
CA GLY A 36 -9.06 -4.96 2.92
C GLY A 36 -9.84 -4.61 1.65
N CYS A 37 -10.96 -3.91 1.83
CA CYS A 37 -11.75 -3.31 0.77
C CYS A 37 -11.53 -1.80 0.76
N PHE A 38 -11.33 -1.23 -0.42
CA PHE A 38 -11.27 0.22 -0.61
C PHE A 38 -12.37 0.65 -1.61
N PRO A 39 -13.41 1.37 -1.17
CA PRO A 39 -14.51 1.79 -2.02
C PRO A 39 -14.12 2.99 -2.91
N ILE A 40 -14.31 2.85 -4.22
CA ILE A 40 -13.78 3.79 -5.22
C ILE A 40 -14.82 4.85 -5.63
N ASN A 41 -16.10 4.51 -5.67
CA ASN A 41 -17.17 5.43 -6.05
C ASN A 41 -18.19 5.61 -4.92
N TYR A 42 -19.15 6.54 -5.10
CA TYR A 42 -20.17 6.81 -4.09
C TYR A 42 -21.05 5.61 -3.79
N ALA A 43 -21.39 4.80 -4.80
CA ALA A 43 -22.18 3.59 -4.59
C ALA A 43 -21.45 2.58 -3.69
N ALA A 44 -20.13 2.43 -3.86
CA ALA A 44 -19.32 1.54 -3.03
C ALA A 44 -19.16 2.04 -1.58
N LEU A 45 -19.37 3.33 -1.30
CA LEU A 45 -19.37 3.86 0.06
C LEU A 45 -20.58 3.40 0.89
N LEU A 46 -21.63 2.88 0.23
CA LEU A 46 -22.81 2.34 0.90
C LEU A 46 -22.57 0.92 1.48
N ILE A 47 -21.46 0.27 1.12
CA ILE A 47 -21.08 -1.04 1.65
C ILE A 47 -20.79 -0.92 3.14
N LYS A 48 -21.39 -1.79 3.94
CA LYS A 48 -21.17 -1.81 5.39
C LYS A 48 -20.07 -2.80 5.75
N GLN A 49 -19.40 -2.55 6.87
CA GLN A 49 -18.40 -3.49 7.40
C GLN A 49 -18.99 -4.89 7.65
N SER A 50 -20.29 -4.98 8.00
CA SER A 50 -21.02 -6.25 8.16
C SER A 50 -21.11 -7.08 6.88
N ASP A 51 -21.01 -6.46 5.71
CA ASP A 51 -21.12 -7.13 4.42
C ASP A 51 -19.79 -7.76 3.97
N LEU A 52 -18.70 -7.46 4.69
CA LEU A 52 -17.34 -7.80 4.31
C LEU A 52 -16.65 -8.67 5.38
N PRO A 53 -15.98 -9.77 4.99
CA PRO A 53 -15.23 -10.60 5.92
C PRO A 53 -13.83 -10.05 6.23
N PHE A 54 -13.49 -8.86 5.72
CA PHE A 54 -12.22 -8.17 5.90
C PHE A 54 -12.44 -6.67 6.05
N LYS A 55 -11.40 -5.94 6.46
CA LYS A 55 -11.50 -4.53 6.84
C LYS A 55 -11.96 -3.65 5.67
N LEU A 56 -12.99 -2.85 5.89
CA LEU A 56 -13.37 -1.74 5.01
C LEU A 56 -12.50 -0.52 5.36
N SER A 57 -11.79 0.02 4.38
CA SER A 57 -10.97 1.21 4.55
C SER A 57 -11.46 2.30 3.60
N THR A 58 -12.00 3.39 4.12
CA THR A 58 -12.57 4.48 3.32
C THR A 58 -11.58 5.62 3.06
N SER A 59 -10.53 5.74 3.88
CA SER A 59 -9.52 6.80 3.78
C SER A 59 -8.43 6.50 2.75
N GLY A 60 -8.07 5.23 2.59
CA GLY A 60 -6.98 4.79 1.73
C GLY A 60 -6.44 3.42 2.13
N PHE A 61 -5.39 2.99 1.45
CA PHE A 61 -4.64 1.79 1.79
C PHE A 61 -3.18 1.91 1.32
N ARG A 62 -2.28 1.08 1.83
CA ARG A 62 -0.90 1.04 1.39
C ARG A 62 -0.68 -0.15 0.45
N TYR A 63 -0.04 0.09 -0.69
CA TYR A 63 0.34 -0.93 -1.65
C TYR A 63 1.73 -0.65 -2.19
N LEU A 64 2.63 -1.64 -2.07
CA LEU A 64 4.04 -1.51 -2.47
C LEU A 64 4.69 -0.23 -1.91
N GLN A 65 4.46 0.01 -0.60
CA GLN A 65 4.92 1.20 0.14
C GLN A 65 4.29 2.54 -0.29
N ILE A 66 3.46 2.57 -1.33
CA ILE A 66 2.71 3.76 -1.76
C ILE A 66 1.37 3.80 -1.02
N ASN A 67 1.08 4.92 -0.38
CA ASN A 67 -0.23 5.20 0.21
C ASN A 67 -1.18 5.66 -0.90
N VAL A 68 -2.17 4.83 -1.22
CA VAL A 68 -3.28 5.16 -2.11
C VAL A 68 -4.35 5.88 -1.29
N THR A 69 -4.70 7.09 -1.71
CA THR A 69 -5.69 7.94 -1.05
C THR A 69 -6.98 8.04 -1.86
N ARG A 70 -8.08 8.43 -1.20
CA ARG A 70 -9.36 8.72 -1.86
C ARG A 70 -9.27 9.85 -2.90
N SER A 71 -8.60 10.94 -2.52
CA SER A 71 -8.37 12.08 -3.41
C SER A 71 -7.02 11.95 -4.11
N LEU A 72 -7.00 12.23 -5.42
CA LEU A 72 -5.77 12.32 -6.19
C LEU A 72 -4.88 13.47 -5.70
N SER A 73 -5.48 14.60 -5.27
CA SER A 73 -4.73 15.75 -4.75
C SER A 73 -3.94 15.43 -3.48
N SER A 74 -4.41 14.46 -2.69
CA SER A 74 -3.76 14.02 -1.46
C SER A 74 -2.63 13.01 -1.70
N LEU A 75 -2.52 12.41 -2.89
CA LEU A 75 -1.49 11.40 -3.18
C LEU A 75 -0.09 11.98 -3.04
N TYR A 76 0.13 13.21 -3.50
CA TYR A 76 1.43 13.86 -3.41
C TYR A 76 1.86 14.00 -1.95
N VAL A 77 1.03 14.65 -1.14
CA VAL A 77 1.32 14.91 0.27
C VAL A 77 1.49 13.62 1.07
N ALA A 78 0.66 12.61 0.80
CA ALA A 78 0.69 11.34 1.53
C ALA A 78 1.94 10.48 1.26
N ASN A 79 2.67 10.75 0.17
CA ASN A 79 3.81 9.92 -0.27
C ASN A 79 5.11 10.71 -0.36
N PHE A 80 5.11 11.86 -1.03
CA PHE A 80 6.32 12.64 -1.29
C PHE A 80 6.76 13.48 -0.10
N THR A 81 5.83 14.06 0.67
CA THR A 81 6.22 14.86 1.84
C THR A 81 6.99 14.05 2.88
N PRO A 82 6.54 12.85 3.31
CA PRO A 82 7.33 11.99 4.20
C PRO A 82 8.67 11.59 3.60
N LEU A 83 8.69 11.22 2.31
CA LEU A 83 9.91 10.85 1.60
C LEU A 83 10.94 11.99 1.60
N LEU A 84 10.51 13.21 1.25
CA LEU A 84 11.38 14.39 1.25
C LEU A 84 11.92 14.70 2.64
N ASN A 85 11.10 14.58 3.68
CA ASN A 85 11.53 14.80 5.05
C ASN A 85 12.55 13.74 5.50
N GLN A 86 12.33 12.48 5.15
CA GLN A 86 13.27 11.40 5.41
C GLN A 86 14.59 11.62 4.68
N THR A 87 14.55 11.95 3.38
CA THR A 87 15.75 12.29 2.60
C THR A 87 16.53 13.45 3.22
N LYS A 88 15.84 14.52 3.66
CA LYS A 88 16.50 15.65 4.36
C LYS A 88 17.18 15.20 5.66
N ALA A 89 16.51 14.38 6.46
CA ALA A 89 17.05 13.85 7.70
C ALA A 89 18.28 12.95 7.45
N ASP A 90 18.23 12.11 6.42
CA ASP A 90 19.33 11.25 6.02
C ASP A 90 20.54 12.05 5.52
N LEU A 91 20.31 13.08 4.69
CA LEU A 91 21.37 14.00 4.26
C LEU A 91 22.01 14.74 5.44
N HIS A 92 21.21 15.20 6.41
CA HIS A 92 21.74 15.85 7.61
C HIS A 92 22.60 14.88 8.45
N ARG A 93 22.15 13.63 8.61
CA ARG A 93 22.90 12.58 9.30
C ARG A 93 24.20 12.22 8.59
N TRP A 94 24.22 12.17 7.26
CA TRP A 94 25.46 11.91 6.52
C TRP A 94 26.42 13.09 6.56
N ASN A 95 25.90 14.31 6.72
CA ASN A 95 26.75 15.48 6.82
C ASN A 95 27.66 15.44 8.05
N SER A 96 27.19 14.88 9.16
CA SER A 96 27.97 14.74 10.40
C SER A 96 29.00 13.61 10.38
N LEU A 97 29.00 12.74 9.36
CA LEU A 97 29.99 11.66 9.25
C LEU A 97 31.34 12.20 8.75
N PRO A 98 32.48 11.73 9.30
CA PRO A 98 33.82 12.12 8.85
C PRO A 98 34.20 11.38 7.55
N LEU A 99 33.40 11.58 6.50
CA LEU A 99 33.61 11.00 5.17
C LEU A 99 34.24 12.01 4.23
N SER A 100 35.20 11.56 3.42
CA SER A 100 35.71 12.31 2.27
C SER A 100 34.59 12.59 1.25
N LEU A 101 34.81 13.54 0.35
CA LEU A 101 33.85 13.86 -0.71
C LEU A 101 33.50 12.63 -1.57
N MET A 102 34.50 11.79 -1.88
CA MET A 102 34.30 10.52 -2.58
C MET A 102 33.53 9.50 -1.73
N GLY A 103 33.78 9.45 -0.42
CA GLY A 103 32.99 8.63 0.51
C GLY A 103 31.51 9.03 0.54
N ARG A 104 31.23 10.35 0.51
CA ARG A 104 29.86 10.90 0.51
C ARG A 104 29.11 10.59 -0.78
N THR A 105 29.74 10.77 -1.94
CA THR A 105 29.11 10.45 -3.24
C THR A 105 28.79 8.95 -3.36
N ASN A 106 29.69 8.09 -2.88
CA ASN A 106 29.45 6.64 -2.84
C ASN A 106 28.32 6.26 -1.87
N ALA A 107 28.21 6.91 -0.72
CA ALA A 107 27.11 6.67 0.23
C ALA A 107 25.74 7.00 -0.39
N VAL A 108 25.61 8.16 -1.04
CA VAL A 108 24.38 8.55 -1.74
C VAL A 108 24.04 7.57 -2.87
N LYS A 109 25.06 7.14 -3.63
CA LYS A 109 24.87 6.21 -4.75
C LYS A 109 24.34 4.85 -4.28
N LYS A 110 24.89 4.28 -3.21
CA LYS A 110 24.46 2.98 -2.68
C LYS A 110 23.02 2.97 -2.15
N GLU A 111 22.55 4.10 -1.61
CA GLU A 111 21.17 4.19 -1.10
C GLU A 111 20.14 4.25 -2.23
N LYS A 112 20.51 4.80 -3.39
CA LYS A 112 19.65 4.80 -4.59
C LYS A 112 19.41 3.38 -5.16
N ASP A 113 20.39 2.50 -5.01
CA ASP A 113 20.39 1.15 -5.59
C ASP A 113 19.78 0.09 -4.64
N ARG A 114 19.18 0.51 -3.53
CA ARG A 114 18.62 -0.34 -2.47
C ARG A 114 17.10 -0.41 -2.55
#